data_AF-A0A5N5SIX8-F1
#
_entry.id   AF-A0A5N5SIX8-F1
#
_cell.length_a   1.000
_cell.length_b   1.000
_cell.length_c   1.000
_cell.angle_alpha   90.00
_cell.angle_beta   90.00
_cell.angle_gamma   90.00
#
_symmetry.space_group_name_H-M   'P 1'
#
loop_
_entity.id
_entity.type
_entity.pdbx_description
1 polymer ?
#
loop_
_entity_poly.entity_id
_entity_poly.type
_entity_poly.pdbx_seq_one_letter_code
_entity_poly.pdbx_strand_id
1 'polypeptide(L)'
;VYVGNKSHMVWAIDSNFRVYVREAIFPELSTGTSWVIVSGIRAQSLSISEDLVYAVTPCTGENFGGALYVREGITSTNYIGNSWKRIPTHSHKFQDITASVDNCIWGLERDGTIFKHSKLHLFDIKADGKVPPAIGDEEGNNNNWCS
;
A
#
# COMPACT_ATOMS: atom_id res chain seq x y z
N VAL A 1 6.71 -10.19 -13.48
CA VAL A 1 7.60 -9.00 -13.48
C VAL A 1 6.71 -7.78 -13.48
N TYR A 2 7.09 -6.75 -12.73
CA TYR A 2 6.34 -5.52 -12.51
C TYR A 2 7.26 -4.35 -12.87
N VAL A 3 6.73 -3.36 -13.60
CA VAL A 3 7.51 -2.23 -14.10
C VAL A 3 6.81 -0.94 -13.68
N GLY A 4 7.56 -0.05 -13.04
CA GLY A 4 7.09 1.28 -12.70
C GLY A 4 7.12 2.23 -13.89
N ASN A 5 6.62 3.43 -13.70
CA ASN A 5 6.70 4.49 -14.71
C ASN A 5 8.13 5.05 -14.89
N LYS A 6 9.03 4.80 -13.92
CA LYS A 6 10.45 5.11 -14.01
C LYS A 6 11.26 3.93 -14.52
N SER A 7 12.22 4.20 -15.40
CA SER A 7 13.07 3.19 -16.04
C SER A 7 13.84 2.28 -15.07
N HIS A 8 14.13 2.76 -13.86
CA HIS A 8 14.89 2.02 -12.85
C HIS A 8 14.04 1.16 -11.90
N MET A 9 12.71 1.16 -12.06
CA MET A 9 11.81 0.44 -11.16
C MET A 9 11.32 -0.86 -11.81
N VAL A 10 12.14 -1.90 -11.72
CA VAL A 10 11.78 -3.25 -12.19
C VAL A 10 11.83 -4.23 -11.03
N TRP A 11 10.69 -4.87 -10.76
CA TRP A 11 10.50 -5.77 -9.62
C TRP A 11 9.94 -7.12 -10.09
N ALA A 12 10.16 -8.16 -9.30
CA ALA A 12 9.65 -9.49 -9.59
C ALA A 12 9.27 -10.25 -8.32
N ILE A 13 8.40 -11.24 -8.50
CA ILE A 13 8.07 -12.25 -7.50
C ILE A 13 8.41 -13.61 -8.11
N ASP A 14 9.03 -14.51 -7.33
CA ASP A 14 9.23 -15.91 -7.73
C ASP A 14 8.09 -16.83 -7.23
N SER A 15 8.15 -18.11 -7.59
CA SER A 15 7.14 -19.10 -7.16
C SER A 15 7.13 -19.37 -5.65
N ASN A 16 8.15 -18.91 -4.91
CA ASN A 16 8.23 -18.98 -3.45
C ASN A 16 7.78 -17.67 -2.78
N PHE A 17 7.15 -16.78 -3.52
CA PHE A 17 6.69 -15.46 -3.06
C PHE A 17 7.82 -14.53 -2.58
N ARG A 18 9.07 -14.78 -3.00
CA ARG A 18 10.20 -13.90 -2.70
C ARG A 18 10.17 -12.72 -3.64
N VAL A 19 10.45 -11.54 -3.09
CA VAL A 19 10.46 -10.29 -3.84
C VAL A 19 11.88 -9.98 -4.30
N TYR A 20 12.01 -9.55 -5.54
CA TYR A 20 13.28 -9.15 -6.15
C TYR A 20 13.17 -7.78 -6.80
N VAL A 21 14.28 -7.06 -6.79
CA VAL A 21 14.48 -5.83 -7.56
C VAL A 21 15.61 -6.04 -8.56
N ARG A 22 15.50 -5.45 -9.74
CA ARG A 22 16.57 -5.44 -10.74
C ARG A 22 17.61 -4.37 -10.36
N GLU A 23 18.88 -4.75 -10.31
CA GLU A 23 19.97 -3.82 -9.98
C GLU A 23 20.63 -3.20 -11.23
N ALA A 24 21.33 -2.09 -10.99
CA ALA A 24 22.15 -1.38 -11.97
C ALA A 24 21.41 -0.95 -13.25
N ILE A 25 20.14 -0.56 -13.12
CA ILE A 25 19.40 0.04 -14.24
C ILE A 25 19.78 1.52 -14.34
N PHE A 26 20.58 1.84 -15.34
CA PHE A 26 21.01 3.20 -15.68
C PHE A 26 20.59 3.54 -17.12
N PRO A 27 20.53 4.82 -17.52
CA PRO A 27 20.26 5.17 -18.92
C PRO A 27 21.17 4.46 -19.93
N GLU A 28 22.44 4.26 -19.56
CA GLU A 28 23.46 3.58 -20.37
C GLU A 28 23.37 2.05 -20.30
N LEU A 29 22.69 1.51 -19.28
CA LEU A 29 22.50 0.08 -19.04
C LEU A 29 21.04 -0.20 -18.65
N SER A 30 20.13 0.01 -19.60
CA SER A 30 18.68 -0.05 -19.37
C SER A 30 18.17 -1.45 -18.98
N THR A 31 18.97 -2.50 -19.20
CA THR A 31 18.60 -3.88 -18.86
C THR A 31 18.91 -4.22 -17.40
N GLY A 32 19.82 -3.49 -16.73
CA GLY A 32 20.36 -3.88 -15.43
C GLY A 32 21.21 -5.17 -15.46
N THR A 33 21.90 -5.48 -14.36
CA THR A 33 22.90 -6.57 -14.30
C THR A 33 22.36 -7.85 -13.69
N SER A 34 21.63 -7.76 -12.58
CA SER A 34 21.19 -8.92 -11.79
C SER A 34 19.87 -8.65 -11.07
N TRP A 35 19.37 -9.68 -10.38
CA TRP A 35 18.24 -9.60 -9.47
C TRP A 35 18.72 -9.69 -8.03
N VAL A 36 18.26 -8.77 -7.19
CA VAL A 36 18.59 -8.71 -5.75
C VAL A 36 17.34 -9.02 -4.94
N ILE A 37 17.46 -9.92 -3.96
CA ILE A 37 16.36 -10.26 -3.07
C ILE A 37 16.05 -9.11 -2.10
N VAL A 38 14.78 -8.76 -1.98
CA VAL A 38 14.28 -7.74 -1.04
C VAL A 38 13.58 -8.45 0.11
N SER A 39 14.29 -8.60 1.23
CA SER A 39 13.81 -9.32 2.42
C SER A 39 12.75 -8.54 3.21
N GLY A 40 12.12 -9.21 4.17
CA GLY A 40 11.18 -8.63 5.14
C GLY A 40 9.73 -9.10 4.96
N ILE A 41 9.31 -9.36 3.72
CA ILE A 41 7.97 -9.92 3.43
C ILE A 41 8.05 -11.00 2.35
N ARG A 42 6.97 -11.78 2.24
CA ARG A 42 6.63 -12.50 1.02
C ARG A 42 5.50 -11.74 0.33
N ALA A 43 5.44 -11.78 -1.00
CA ALA A 43 4.38 -11.12 -1.76
C ALA A 43 3.80 -12.05 -2.84
N GLN A 44 2.48 -11.99 -3.05
CA GLN A 44 1.78 -12.64 -4.16
C GLN A 44 1.47 -11.68 -5.31
N SER A 45 1.30 -10.38 -5.01
CA SER A 45 1.10 -9.32 -6.00
C SER A 45 1.88 -8.07 -5.61
N LEU A 46 2.35 -7.33 -6.61
CA LEU A 46 2.95 -6.01 -6.48
C LEU A 46 2.24 -4.99 -7.35
N SER A 47 2.26 -3.73 -6.92
CA SER A 47 1.96 -2.60 -7.78
C SER A 47 2.96 -1.48 -7.54
N ILE A 48 3.33 -0.77 -8.60
CA ILE A 48 4.39 0.24 -8.56
C ILE A 48 3.78 1.59 -8.89
N SER A 49 4.01 2.58 -8.03
CA SER A 49 3.65 3.98 -8.27
C SER A 49 4.88 4.77 -8.76
N GLU A 50 4.84 6.11 -8.66
CA GLU A 50 5.96 6.99 -9.00
C GLU A 50 7.25 6.68 -8.23
N ASP A 51 7.14 6.33 -6.96
CA ASP A 51 8.26 6.22 -6.02
C ASP A 51 8.09 5.16 -4.94
N LEU A 52 6.96 4.44 -4.94
CA LEU A 52 6.64 3.40 -3.96
C LEU A 52 6.33 2.07 -4.66
N VAL A 53 6.54 0.98 -3.92
CA VAL A 53 6.11 -0.36 -4.32
C VAL A 53 5.16 -0.90 -3.28
N TYR A 54 3.94 -1.21 -3.70
CA TYR A 54 2.92 -1.82 -2.88
C TYR A 54 2.94 -3.33 -3.07
N ALA A 55 2.61 -4.06 -2.01
CA ALA A 55 2.61 -5.51 -2.02
C ALA A 55 1.43 -6.09 -1.25
N VAL A 56 0.90 -7.20 -1.76
CA VAL A 56 -0.06 -8.06 -1.07
C VAL A 56 0.68 -9.32 -0.63
N THR A 57 0.61 -9.65 0.65
CA THR A 57 1.20 -10.89 1.19
C THR A 57 0.39 -12.13 0.78
N PRO A 58 1.03 -13.30 0.60
CA PRO A 58 0.36 -14.54 0.26
C PRO A 58 -0.76 -14.90 1.25
N CYS A 59 -1.90 -15.32 0.72
CA CYS A 59 -2.97 -15.93 1.50
C CYS A 59 -2.67 -17.40 1.75
N THR A 60 -1.94 -17.71 2.83
CA THR A 60 -1.68 -19.10 3.23
C THR A 60 -2.80 -19.59 4.15
N GLY A 61 -3.94 -19.94 3.53
CA GLY A 61 -5.12 -20.48 4.21
C GLY A 61 -6.31 -19.50 4.24
N GLU A 62 -7.45 -19.98 4.73
CA GLU A 62 -8.73 -19.25 4.65
C GLU A 62 -8.76 -17.96 5.49
N ASN A 63 -7.98 -17.92 6.58
CA ASN A 63 -8.00 -16.84 7.59
C ASN A 63 -6.67 -16.09 7.74
N PHE A 64 -5.64 -16.42 6.97
CA PHE A 64 -4.30 -15.84 7.11
C PHE A 64 -3.73 -15.36 5.78
N GLY A 65 -3.32 -14.10 5.73
CA GLY A 65 -2.60 -13.49 4.61
C GLY A 65 -3.30 -12.24 4.07
N GLY A 66 -3.01 -11.84 2.83
CA GLY A 66 -3.67 -10.70 2.20
C GLY A 66 -3.44 -9.36 2.91
N ALA A 67 -2.38 -9.24 3.72
CA ALA A 67 -1.98 -7.96 4.30
C ALA A 67 -1.26 -7.08 3.27
N LEU A 68 -1.51 -5.78 3.33
CA LEU A 68 -0.90 -4.77 2.47
C LEU A 68 0.39 -4.19 3.09
N TYR A 69 1.41 -4.05 2.25
CA TYR A 69 2.66 -3.40 2.58
C TYR A 69 3.04 -2.37 1.53
N VAL A 70 3.82 -1.38 1.95
CA VAL A 70 4.47 -0.40 1.07
C VAL A 70 5.97 -0.41 1.31
N ARG A 71 6.74 -0.41 0.22
CA ARG A 71 8.18 -0.18 0.22
C ARG A 71 8.43 1.30 0.00
N GLU A 72 9.21 1.90 0.89
CA GLU A 72 9.54 3.32 0.84
C GLU A 72 11.04 3.55 0.59
N GLY A 73 11.39 4.79 0.23
CA GLY A 73 12.79 5.23 0.09
C GLY A 73 13.45 4.80 -1.22
N ILE A 74 12.66 4.43 -2.23
CA ILE A 74 13.16 4.09 -3.55
C ILE A 74 13.54 5.37 -4.27
N THR A 75 14.77 5.43 -4.78
CA THR A 75 15.28 6.54 -5.57
C THR A 75 16.13 6.02 -6.73
N SER A 76 16.56 6.90 -7.64
CA SER A 76 17.49 6.53 -8.72
C SER A 76 18.84 6.00 -8.20
N THR A 77 19.26 6.39 -7.00
CA THR A 77 20.50 5.94 -6.35
C THR A 77 20.27 4.85 -5.31
N ASN A 78 19.01 4.61 -4.91
CA ASN A 78 18.59 3.58 -3.98
C ASN A 78 17.40 2.80 -4.54
N TYR A 79 17.64 1.98 -5.56
CA TYR A 79 16.60 1.21 -6.25
C TYR A 79 15.93 0.14 -5.36
N ILE A 80 16.61 -0.32 -4.30
CA ILE A 80 16.10 -1.32 -3.35
C ILE A 80 15.07 -0.70 -2.37
N GLY A 81 15.24 0.59 -2.06
CA GLY A 81 14.49 1.28 -1.02
C GLY A 81 14.91 0.86 0.39
N ASN A 82 14.32 1.52 1.39
CA ASN A 82 14.75 1.45 2.78
C ASN A 82 14.08 0.32 3.56
N SER A 83 12.74 0.26 3.53
CA SER A 83 11.99 -0.66 4.38
C SER A 83 10.59 -0.94 3.86
N TRP A 84 10.05 -2.08 4.28
CA TRP A 84 8.63 -2.39 4.17
C TRP A 84 7.87 -1.84 5.38
N LYS A 85 6.76 -1.16 5.13
CA LYS A 85 5.81 -0.72 6.16
C LYS A 85 4.46 -1.36 5.91
N ARG A 86 3.82 -1.85 6.97
CA ARG A 86 2.46 -2.40 6.89
C ARG A 86 1.46 -1.26 6.75
N ILE A 87 0.52 -1.37 5.81
CA ILE A 87 -0.60 -0.44 5.68
C ILE A 87 -1.72 -0.93 6.59
N PRO A 88 -2.11 -0.16 7.63
CA PRO A 88 -3.26 -0.52 8.46
C PRO A 88 -4.53 -0.58 7.63
N THR A 89 -5.21 -1.72 7.68
CA THR A 89 -6.45 -1.99 6.94
C THR A 89 -7.37 -2.78 7.85
N HIS A 90 -8.68 -2.60 7.68
CA HIS A 90 -9.68 -3.38 8.42
C HIS A 90 -9.83 -4.81 7.88
N SER A 91 -9.43 -5.04 6.61
CA SER A 91 -9.46 -6.37 5.98
C SER A 91 -8.05 -6.93 5.77
N HIS A 92 -7.94 -8.25 5.87
CA HIS A 92 -6.74 -9.03 5.59
C HIS A 92 -7.06 -10.12 4.56
N LYS A 93 -7.81 -9.73 3.52
CA LYS A 93 -8.28 -10.65 2.47
C LYS A 93 -7.94 -10.15 1.07
N PHE A 94 -7.01 -9.20 0.96
CA PHE A 94 -6.56 -8.72 -0.33
C PHE A 94 -5.92 -9.85 -1.12
N GLN A 95 -6.35 -9.98 -2.36
CA GLN A 95 -5.78 -10.88 -3.36
C GLN A 95 -4.90 -10.11 -4.33
N ASP A 96 -5.27 -8.87 -4.66
CA ASP A 96 -4.55 -8.04 -5.60
C ASP A 96 -4.54 -6.57 -5.20
N ILE A 97 -3.59 -5.81 -5.76
CA ILE A 97 -3.44 -4.38 -5.56
C ILE A 97 -3.04 -3.71 -6.86
N THR A 98 -3.58 -2.51 -7.09
CA THR A 98 -3.08 -1.59 -8.11
C THR A 98 -2.86 -0.21 -7.49
N ALA A 99 -1.90 0.52 -8.04
CA ALA A 99 -1.50 1.84 -7.59
C ALA A 99 -1.42 2.78 -8.79
N SER A 100 -1.87 4.00 -8.61
CA SER A 100 -1.64 5.09 -9.55
C SER A 100 -0.31 5.78 -9.27
N VAL A 101 0.10 6.63 -10.22
CA VAL A 101 1.33 7.43 -10.10
C VAL A 101 1.31 8.37 -8.88
N ASP A 102 0.15 8.87 -8.48
CA ASP A 102 -0.03 9.76 -7.33
C ASP A 102 -0.21 9.02 -5.98
N ASN A 103 0.16 7.74 -5.92
CA ASN A 103 0.09 6.91 -4.72
C ASN A 103 -1.34 6.64 -4.20
N CYS A 104 -2.38 6.78 -5.04
CA CYS A 104 -3.68 6.18 -4.74
C CYS A 104 -3.60 4.67 -5.01
N ILE A 105 -4.20 3.88 -4.13
CA ILE A 105 -4.24 2.43 -4.27
C ILE A 105 -5.66 1.90 -4.28
N TRP A 106 -5.84 0.79 -4.99
CA TRP A 106 -7.04 -0.01 -4.99
C TRP A 106 -6.69 -1.45 -4.68
N GLY A 107 -7.34 -2.02 -3.67
CA GLY A 107 -7.18 -3.43 -3.29
C GLY A 107 -8.41 -4.22 -3.72
N LEU A 108 -8.19 -5.41 -4.28
CA LEU A 108 -9.24 -6.38 -4.56
C LEU A 108 -9.20 -7.47 -3.49
N GLU A 109 -10.30 -7.68 -2.81
CA GLU A 109 -10.46 -8.77 -1.83
C GLU A 109 -11.01 -10.04 -2.47
N ARG A 110 -10.82 -11.19 -1.80
CA ARG A 110 -11.29 -12.50 -2.28
C ARG A 110 -12.80 -12.60 -2.51
N ASP A 111 -13.59 -11.80 -1.79
CA ASP A 111 -15.05 -11.76 -1.94
C ASP A 111 -15.50 -10.79 -3.06
N GLY A 112 -14.55 -10.20 -3.79
CA GLY A 112 -14.81 -9.23 -4.85
C GLY A 112 -14.94 -7.78 -4.36
N THR A 113 -14.81 -7.53 -3.05
CA THR A 113 -14.84 -6.16 -2.51
C THR A 113 -13.64 -5.36 -3.02
N ILE A 114 -13.90 -4.12 -3.41
CA ILE A 114 -12.87 -3.17 -3.84
C ILE A 114 -12.67 -2.13 -2.73
N PHE A 115 -11.44 -2.03 -2.26
CA PHE A 115 -10.99 -1.00 -1.33
C PHE A 115 -10.27 0.10 -2.10
N LYS A 116 -10.45 1.37 -1.73
CA LYS A 116 -9.65 2.49 -2.22
C LYS A 116 -8.99 3.20 -1.04
N HIS A 117 -7.70 3.51 -1.16
CA HIS A 117 -6.98 4.32 -0.19
C HIS A 117 -6.15 5.36 -0.90
N SER A 118 -6.38 6.63 -0.59
CA SER A 118 -5.64 7.77 -1.15
C SER A 118 -4.81 8.44 -0.06
N LYS A 119 -3.61 8.90 -0.43
CA LYS A 119 -2.72 9.64 0.48
C LYS A 119 -3.33 10.97 0.95
N LEU A 120 -4.30 11.51 0.21
CA LEU A 120 -5.01 12.76 0.53
C LEU A 120 -5.67 12.73 1.92
N HIS A 121 -6.07 11.57 2.43
CA HIS A 121 -6.65 11.47 3.77
C HIS A 121 -5.65 11.56 4.94
N LEU A 122 -4.33 11.50 4.68
CA LEU A 122 -3.30 11.54 5.73
C LEU A 122 -2.76 12.95 6.00
N PHE A 123 -2.93 13.89 5.08
CA PHE A 123 -2.45 15.28 5.25
C PHE A 123 -3.54 16.25 5.73
N ASP A 124 -4.83 15.94 5.52
CA ASP A 124 -5.92 16.78 6.02
C ASP A 124 -6.18 16.63 7.54
N ILE A 125 -5.60 15.62 8.20
CA ILE A 125 -5.74 15.40 9.65
C ILE A 125 -4.62 16.09 10.47
N LYS A 126 -3.73 16.87 9.83
CA LYS A 126 -2.72 17.68 10.53
C LYS A 126 -2.84 19.19 10.32
N ALA A 127 -3.98 19.68 9.82
CA ALA A 127 -4.17 21.10 9.56
C ALA A 127 -5.55 21.66 9.99
N ASP A 128 -6.08 21.28 11.15
CA ASP A 128 -6.81 22.22 12.01
C ASP A 128 -6.82 21.62 13.42
N GLY A 129 -6.15 22.28 14.36
CA GLY A 129 -6.09 21.87 15.77
C GLY A 129 -7.41 22.08 16.51
N LYS A 130 -8.53 21.65 15.94
CA LYS A 130 -9.84 21.69 16.57
C LYS A 130 -10.26 20.28 16.98
N VAL A 131 -10.24 20.08 18.30
CA VAL A 131 -10.91 18.95 18.95
C VAL A 131 -12.40 19.01 18.58
N PRO A 132 -13.00 17.95 18.01
CA PRO A 132 -14.43 17.89 17.81
C PRO A 132 -15.14 18.02 19.16
N PRO A 133 -16.27 18.75 19.27
CA PRO A 133 -16.99 18.83 20.52
C PRO A 133 -17.45 17.42 20.94
N ALA A 134 -17.27 17.11 22.23
CA ALA A 134 -17.81 15.91 22.84
C ALA A 134 -19.33 15.90 22.62
N ILE A 135 -19.85 14.77 22.14
CA ILE A 135 -21.29 14.52 22.08
C ILE A 135 -21.80 14.59 23.52
N GLY A 136 -22.63 15.60 23.78
CA GLY A 136 -22.98 16.06 25.13
C GLY A 136 -23.88 15.11 25.90
N ASP A 137 -23.68 15.10 27.21
CA ASP A 137 -24.73 14.84 28.18
C ASP A 137 -25.62 16.09 28.24
N GLU A 138 -26.89 15.98 27.82
CA GLU A 138 -27.94 16.92 28.21
C GLU A 138 -29.04 16.14 28.94
N GLU A 139 -28.99 16.21 30.27
CA GLU A 139 -30.18 16.10 31.10
C GLU A 139 -31.09 17.31 30.84
N GLY A 140 -32.38 17.04 30.68
CA GLY A 140 -33.39 17.93 31.25
C GLY A 140 -34.22 18.75 30.27
N ASN A 141 -35.46 18.28 30.13
CA ASN A 141 -36.67 19.07 30.35
C ASN A 141 -37.38 19.66 29.11
N ASN A 142 -38.48 18.97 28.77
CA ASN A 142 -39.83 19.54 28.65
C ASN A 142 -40.12 20.58 27.54
N ASN A 143 -40.85 20.18 26.49
CA ASN A 143 -42.31 20.37 26.41
C ASN A 143 -42.91 20.23 24.99
N ASN A 144 -44.12 19.66 24.97
CA ASN A 144 -45.21 19.67 23.98
C ASN A 144 -45.08 18.79 22.72
N TRP A 145 -45.78 17.64 22.59
CA TRP A 145 -47.23 17.30 22.60
C TRP A 145 -47.87 17.32 21.18
N CYS A 146 -48.49 16.17 20.87
CA CYS A 146 -49.52 15.88 19.84
C CYS A 146 -49.05 15.76 18.37
N SER A 147 -49.48 14.76 17.57
CA SER A 147 -50.59 13.79 17.67
C SER A 147 -50.19 12.41 17.14
#